data_AF-A0A3S9SLV6-F1
#
_entry.id   AF-A0A3S9SLV6-F1
#
_cell.length_a   1.000
_cell.length_b   1.000
_cell.length_c   1.000
_cell.angle_alpha   90.00
_cell.angle_beta   90.00
_cell.angle_gamma   90.00
#
_symmetry.space_group_name_H-M   'P 1'
#
loop_
_entity.id
_entity.type
_entity.pdbx_description
1 polymer ?
#
loop_
_entity_poly.entity_id
_entity_poly.type
_entity_poly.pdbx_seq_one_letter_code
_entity_poly.pdbx_strand_id
1 'polypeptide(L)'
;MRTQPLLLALLIAAPFAAAGNLECNPQPVQQGVPTVYRCTYRNGNLAQAYAALHANQNETPALRLDHPHLPHTLPTRNLTHRSQDQYDYDNDGKNESYPVVLTLHHQGANRVLVKYMQDSPASPYSRETLLLRKGRNVEITIKDYMS
;
A
#
# COMPACT_ATOMS: atom_id res chain seq x y z
N MET A 1 27.31 -50.28 -12.96
CA MET A 1 27.25 -49.05 -12.15
C MET A 1 25.95 -48.34 -12.47
N ARG A 2 25.10 -48.09 -11.47
CA ARG A 2 23.70 -47.68 -11.62
C ARG A 2 23.60 -46.17 -11.36
N THR A 3 23.28 -45.39 -12.38
CA THR A 3 23.11 -43.94 -12.30
C THR A 3 21.79 -43.60 -11.60
N GLN A 4 21.87 -42.95 -10.44
CA GLN A 4 20.72 -42.33 -9.77
C GLN A 4 20.43 -40.96 -10.40
N PRO A 5 19.19 -40.65 -10.80
CA PRO A 5 18.83 -39.29 -11.16
C PRO A 5 18.45 -38.52 -9.89
N LEU A 6 19.22 -37.49 -9.56
CA LEU A 6 18.83 -36.46 -8.60
C LEU A 6 17.71 -35.62 -9.24
N LEU A 7 16.46 -35.89 -8.84
CA LEU A 7 15.32 -35.01 -9.09
C LEU A 7 15.49 -33.74 -8.25
N LEU A 8 16.09 -32.73 -8.85
CA LEU A 8 16.13 -31.36 -8.32
C LEU A 8 14.70 -30.80 -8.41
N ALA A 9 13.94 -30.90 -7.32
CA ALA A 9 12.65 -30.23 -7.21
C ALA A 9 12.88 -28.71 -7.14
N LEU A 10 12.83 -28.06 -8.30
CA LEU A 10 12.75 -26.60 -8.38
C LEU A 10 11.40 -26.16 -7.78
N LEU A 11 11.39 -25.81 -6.50
CA LEU A 11 10.35 -25.00 -5.88
C LEU A 11 10.45 -23.59 -6.47
N ILE A 12 9.85 -23.39 -7.65
CA ILE A 12 9.61 -22.06 -8.19
C ILE A 12 8.48 -21.44 -7.37
N ALA A 13 8.81 -20.87 -6.23
CA ALA A 13 8.01 -19.81 -5.66
C ALA A 13 8.12 -18.62 -6.61
N ALA A 14 7.19 -18.48 -7.55
CA ALA A 14 7.10 -17.28 -8.39
C ALA A 14 6.12 -16.28 -7.74
N PRO A 15 6.58 -15.26 -7.00
CA PRO A 15 5.74 -14.16 -6.58
C PRO A 15 5.71 -13.08 -7.67
N PHE A 16 5.47 -13.43 -8.94
CA PHE A 16 5.51 -12.43 -10.04
C PHE A 16 4.28 -12.42 -10.94
N ALA A 17 3.22 -13.16 -10.59
CA ALA A 17 1.89 -12.96 -11.18
C ALA A 17 1.01 -12.00 -10.36
N ALA A 18 1.49 -11.51 -9.20
CA ALA A 18 0.69 -10.72 -8.28
C ALA A 18 0.47 -9.28 -8.73
N ALA A 19 1.33 -8.66 -9.55
CA ALA A 19 1.06 -7.31 -10.05
C ALA A 19 0.07 -7.30 -11.23
N GLY A 20 0.07 -8.34 -12.07
CA GLY A 20 -0.69 -8.39 -13.32
C GLY A 20 -2.22 -8.45 -13.18
N ASN A 21 -2.74 -8.74 -11.98
CA ASN A 21 -4.18 -8.74 -11.72
C ASN A 21 -4.68 -7.42 -11.07
N LEU A 22 -3.79 -6.45 -10.86
CA LEU A 22 -4.15 -5.13 -10.34
C LEU A 22 -4.51 -4.18 -11.48
N GLU A 23 -5.74 -3.67 -11.46
CA GLU A 23 -6.23 -2.67 -12.39
C GLU A 23 -6.55 -1.39 -11.61
N CYS A 24 -5.83 -0.31 -11.87
CA CYS A 24 -6.09 1.00 -11.28
C CYS A 24 -6.62 1.97 -12.33
N ASN A 25 -7.65 2.74 -11.99
CA ASN A 25 -8.04 3.88 -12.83
C ASN A 25 -7.09 5.06 -12.55
N PRO A 26 -6.31 5.53 -13.54
CA PRO A 26 -5.44 6.69 -13.37
C PRO A 26 -6.21 7.98 -13.09
N GLN A 27 -7.48 8.06 -13.53
CA GLN A 27 -8.34 9.19 -13.25
C GLN A 27 -9.08 8.98 -11.93
N PRO A 28 -9.12 9.99 -11.05
CA PRO A 28 -9.88 9.90 -9.81
C PRO A 28 -11.37 9.81 -10.11
N VAL A 29 -12.09 9.02 -9.32
CA VAL A 29 -13.56 8.93 -9.38
C VAL A 29 -14.24 10.11 -8.69
N GLN A 30 -13.48 10.87 -7.90
CA GLN A 30 -13.90 12.12 -7.28
C GLN A 30 -12.67 13.02 -7.14
N GLN A 31 -12.79 14.27 -7.56
CA GLN A 31 -11.79 15.32 -7.37
C GLN A 31 -12.12 16.17 -6.13
N GLY A 32 -11.12 16.88 -5.58
CA GLY A 32 -11.26 17.73 -4.40
C GLY A 32 -10.58 17.13 -3.17
N VAL A 33 -11.06 17.45 -1.96
CA VAL A 33 -10.52 16.93 -0.71
C VAL A 33 -11.57 16.04 -0.02
N PRO A 34 -11.38 14.71 0.04
CA PRO A 34 -10.29 13.96 -0.57
C PRO A 34 -10.47 13.76 -2.08
N THR A 35 -9.35 13.60 -2.78
CA THR A 35 -9.34 13.03 -4.12
C THR A 35 -9.42 11.51 -3.98
N VAL A 36 -10.33 10.87 -4.72
CA VAL A 36 -10.64 9.46 -4.55
C VAL A 36 -10.26 8.67 -5.80
N TYR A 37 -9.44 7.63 -5.61
CA TYR A 37 -9.06 6.68 -6.64
C TYR A 37 -9.61 5.30 -6.34
N ARG A 38 -9.71 4.48 -7.39
CA ARG A 38 -10.12 3.08 -7.30
C ARG A 38 -9.18 2.18 -8.07
N CYS A 39 -8.82 1.08 -7.42
CA CYS A 39 -8.24 -0.08 -8.08
C CYS A 39 -9.05 -1.34 -7.79
N THR A 40 -8.88 -2.35 -8.61
CA THR A 40 -9.41 -3.69 -8.39
C THR A 40 -8.30 -4.69 -8.57
N TYR A 41 -8.13 -5.58 -7.59
CA TYR A 41 -7.30 -6.76 -7.72
C TYR A 41 -8.16 -7.97 -8.02
N ARG A 42 -7.98 -8.60 -9.19
CA ARG A 42 -8.81 -9.73 -9.63
C ARG A 42 -8.28 -11.07 -9.12
N ASN A 43 -9.20 -11.99 -8.84
CA ASN A 43 -8.90 -13.40 -8.53
C ASN A 43 -7.84 -13.62 -7.42
N GLY A 44 -8.04 -12.98 -6.26
CA GLY A 44 -7.13 -13.20 -5.13
C GLY A 44 -7.65 -12.76 -3.78
N ASN A 45 -6.70 -12.55 -2.87
CA ASN A 45 -6.95 -12.22 -1.47
C ASN A 45 -6.32 -10.87 -1.08
N LEU A 46 -6.59 -10.42 0.15
CA LEU A 46 -6.11 -9.14 0.67
C LEU A 46 -4.58 -9.02 0.66
N ALA A 47 -3.85 -10.09 0.99
CA ALA A 47 -2.39 -10.07 1.03
C ALA A 47 -1.79 -9.91 -0.38
N GLN A 48 -2.36 -10.59 -1.38
CA GLN A 48 -1.96 -10.45 -2.78
C GLN A 48 -2.28 -9.04 -3.30
N ALA A 49 -3.49 -8.53 -3.04
CA ALA A 49 -3.89 -7.19 -3.43
C ALA A 49 -3.01 -6.11 -2.80
N TYR A 50 -2.66 -6.26 -1.52
CA TYR A 50 -1.75 -5.39 -0.80
C TYR A 50 -0.35 -5.40 -1.42
N ALA A 51 0.22 -6.58 -1.64
CA ALA A 51 1.55 -6.71 -2.25
C ALA A 51 1.58 -6.13 -3.68
N ALA A 52 0.50 -6.35 -4.44
CA ALA A 52 0.35 -5.79 -5.79
C ALA A 52 0.32 -4.25 -5.77
N LEU A 53 -0.45 -3.66 -4.86
CA LEU A 53 -0.54 -2.20 -4.72
C LEU A 53 0.77 -1.59 -4.22
N HIS A 54 1.49 -2.29 -3.35
CA HIS A 54 2.83 -1.88 -2.91
C HIS A 54 3.86 -1.93 -4.06
N ALA A 55 3.77 -2.94 -4.92
CA ALA A 55 4.66 -3.08 -6.08
C ALA A 55 4.23 -2.24 -7.29
N ASN A 56 3.10 -1.52 -7.20
CA ASN A 56 2.55 -0.74 -8.30
C ASN A 56 3.48 0.43 -8.66
N GLN A 57 3.90 0.50 -9.93
CA GLN A 57 4.78 1.54 -10.46
C GLN A 57 4.02 2.63 -11.24
N ASN A 58 2.71 2.77 -11.04
CA ASN A 58 1.87 3.74 -11.74
C ASN A 58 2.42 5.16 -11.65
N GLU A 59 2.34 5.96 -12.72
CA GLU A 59 2.87 7.33 -12.73
C GLU A 59 2.19 8.27 -11.73
N THR A 60 0.90 8.02 -11.40
CA THR A 60 0.17 8.75 -10.36
C THR A 60 0.62 8.30 -8.98
N PRO A 61 1.31 9.14 -8.17
CA PRO A 61 1.83 8.74 -6.86
C PRO A 61 0.73 8.28 -5.90
N ALA A 62 -0.44 8.89 -5.95
CA ALA A 62 -1.62 8.51 -5.16
C ALA A 62 -2.15 7.09 -5.46
N LEU A 63 -1.64 6.39 -6.48
CA LEU A 63 -1.97 4.98 -6.77
C LEU A 63 -0.92 3.99 -6.26
N ARG A 64 0.19 4.46 -5.70
CA ARG A 64 1.26 3.63 -5.12
C ARG A 64 1.04 3.47 -3.63
N LEU A 65 1.27 2.30 -3.05
CA LEU A 65 1.25 2.14 -1.59
C LEU A 65 2.69 2.09 -1.06
N ASP A 66 3.36 3.24 -1.08
CA ASP A 66 4.81 3.40 -0.92
C ASP A 66 5.20 4.33 0.23
N HIS A 67 4.52 4.23 1.37
CA HIS A 67 4.86 5.03 2.55
C HIS A 67 6.10 4.46 3.28
N PRO A 68 7.00 5.32 3.80
CA PRO A 68 8.06 4.90 4.69
C PRO A 68 7.52 4.06 5.85
N HIS A 69 8.28 3.04 6.26
CA HIS A 69 7.93 2.11 7.36
C HIS A 69 6.72 1.19 7.13
N LEU A 70 6.07 1.27 5.97
CA LEU A 70 5.03 0.32 5.60
C LEU A 70 5.66 -1.05 5.29
N PRO A 71 5.18 -2.16 5.87
CA PRO A 71 5.67 -3.49 5.51
C PRO A 71 5.35 -3.85 4.06
N HIS A 72 6.28 -4.49 3.35
CA HIS A 72 6.05 -4.99 1.98
C HIS A 72 4.96 -6.08 1.90
N THR A 73 4.74 -6.80 2.99
CA THR A 73 3.71 -7.85 3.10
C THR A 73 2.63 -7.42 4.08
N LEU A 74 1.38 -7.75 3.76
CA LEU A 74 0.25 -7.49 4.66
C LEU A 74 0.47 -8.20 6.01
N PRO A 75 0.64 -7.48 7.12
CA PRO A 75 0.78 -8.09 8.44
C PRO A 75 -0.48 -8.88 8.81
N THR A 76 -0.31 -9.99 9.51
CA THR A 76 -1.43 -10.83 9.99
C THR A 76 -2.18 -10.22 11.18
N ARG A 77 -1.58 -9.22 11.84
CA ARG A 77 -2.14 -8.49 12.98
C ARG A 77 -2.26 -7.01 12.64
N ASN A 78 -3.01 -6.30 13.46
CA ASN A 78 -3.05 -4.84 13.40
C ASN A 78 -1.66 -4.26 13.66
N LEU A 79 -1.34 -3.20 12.96
CA LEU A 79 -0.10 -2.45 13.10
C LEU A 79 -0.43 -1.00 13.43
N THR A 80 0.32 -0.43 14.36
CA THR A 80 0.41 1.01 14.55
C THR A 80 1.89 1.33 14.67
N HIS A 81 2.38 2.14 13.76
CA HIS A 81 3.74 2.64 13.75
C HIS A 81 3.69 4.15 13.91
N ARG A 82 4.49 4.67 14.84
CA ARG A 82 4.66 6.10 15.07
C ARG A 82 6.13 6.41 14.88
N SER A 83 6.42 7.39 14.05
CA SER A 83 7.76 7.85 13.75
C SER A 83 7.76 9.38 13.65
N GLN A 84 8.91 9.92 13.27
CA GLN A 84 9.07 11.31 12.93
C GLN A 84 9.82 11.38 11.61
N ASP A 85 9.33 12.21 10.70
CA ASP A 85 10.08 12.57 9.50
C ASP A 85 10.77 13.91 9.73
N GLN A 86 11.94 14.07 9.13
CA GLN A 86 12.76 15.26 9.24
C GLN A 86 12.75 16.04 7.91
N TYR A 87 12.30 17.29 7.98
CA TYR A 87 12.26 18.20 6.83
C TYR A 87 12.77 19.57 7.27
N ASP A 88 13.47 20.26 6.38
CA ASP A 88 13.80 21.68 6.50
C ASP A 88 12.85 22.43 5.54
N TYR A 89 11.70 22.89 6.06
CA TYR A 89 10.67 23.51 5.21
C TYR A 89 10.96 24.98 4.91
N ASP A 90 11.61 25.69 5.82
CA ASP A 90 11.95 27.12 5.65
C ASP A 90 13.32 27.34 4.98
N ASN A 91 14.06 26.25 4.71
CA ASN A 91 15.39 26.23 4.11
C ASN A 91 16.42 27.01 4.95
N ASP A 92 16.26 27.02 6.27
CA ASP A 92 17.20 27.67 7.20
C ASP A 92 18.42 26.78 7.55
N GLY A 93 18.46 25.56 7.01
CA GLY A 93 19.49 24.56 7.24
C GLY A 93 19.24 23.68 8.47
N LYS A 94 18.08 23.78 9.13
CA LYS A 94 17.72 22.98 10.30
C LYS A 94 16.50 22.10 9.99
N ASN A 95 16.68 20.80 10.18
CA ASN A 95 15.56 19.87 10.11
C ASN A 95 14.63 20.04 11.30
N GLU A 96 13.34 20.22 11.02
CA GLU A 96 12.27 20.08 11.98
C GLU A 96 11.71 18.66 11.96
N SER A 97 11.24 18.19 13.12
CA SER A 97 10.70 16.83 13.27
C SER A 97 9.17 16.88 13.27
N TYR A 98 8.55 16.18 12.31
CA TYR A 98 7.11 16.11 12.15
C TYR A 98 6.60 14.71 12.44
N PRO A 99 5.55 14.55 13.27
CA PRO A 99 5.07 13.24 13.65
C PRO A 99 4.39 12.56 12.46
N VAL A 100 4.71 11.28 12.30
CA VAL A 100 4.10 10.38 11.32
C VAL A 100 3.40 9.25 12.06
N VAL A 101 2.18 8.95 11.63
CA VAL A 101 1.40 7.83 12.13
C VAL A 101 0.94 6.97 10.96
N LEU A 102 1.41 5.73 10.96
CA LEU A 102 0.97 4.69 10.05
C LEU A 102 0.15 3.66 10.84
N THR A 103 -1.06 3.35 10.34
CA THR A 103 -1.89 2.28 10.91
C THR A 103 -2.31 1.30 9.83
N LEU A 104 -2.36 0.02 10.20
CA LEU A 104 -2.98 -1.03 9.42
C LEU A 104 -3.93 -1.79 10.32
N HIS A 105 -5.22 -1.73 10.00
CA HIS A 105 -6.27 -2.27 10.84
C HIS A 105 -7.13 -3.26 10.07
N HIS A 106 -7.12 -4.52 10.51
CA HIS A 106 -8.03 -5.55 10.04
C HIS A 106 -9.41 -5.32 10.64
N GLN A 107 -10.43 -5.24 9.79
CA GLN A 107 -11.82 -5.04 10.15
C GLN A 107 -12.64 -6.28 9.76
N GLY A 108 -12.20 -7.43 10.29
CA GLY A 108 -12.67 -8.76 9.91
C GLY A 108 -11.85 -9.37 8.76
N ALA A 109 -12.23 -10.59 8.34
CA ALA A 109 -11.43 -11.40 7.41
C ALA A 109 -11.33 -10.85 5.98
N ASN A 110 -12.21 -9.92 5.59
CA ASN A 110 -12.33 -9.43 4.21
C ASN A 110 -12.03 -7.94 4.08
N ARG A 111 -11.53 -7.27 5.12
CA ARG A 111 -11.37 -5.82 5.11
C ARG A 111 -10.13 -5.38 5.86
N VAL A 112 -9.30 -4.58 5.21
CA VAL A 112 -8.12 -3.93 5.81
C VAL A 112 -8.13 -2.46 5.46
N LEU A 113 -7.94 -1.62 6.47
CA LEU A 113 -7.77 -0.18 6.30
C LEU A 113 -6.32 0.18 6.65
N VAL A 114 -5.64 0.79 5.71
CA VAL A 114 -4.32 1.40 5.90
C VAL A 114 -4.52 2.90 5.99
N LYS A 115 -3.98 3.55 7.02
CA LYS A 115 -3.93 5.02 7.10
C LYS A 115 -2.51 5.48 7.29
N TYR A 116 -2.15 6.54 6.58
CA TYR A 116 -0.93 7.29 6.77
C TYR A 116 -1.31 8.73 7.09
N MET A 117 -0.66 9.31 8.10
CA MET A 117 -0.83 10.70 8.47
C MET A 117 0.53 11.29 8.80
N GLN A 118 0.83 12.43 8.21
CA GLN A 118 1.99 13.25 8.48
C GLN A 118 1.48 14.65 8.83
N ASP A 119 1.74 15.07 10.05
CA ASP A 119 1.28 16.35 10.58
C ASP A 119 2.43 17.37 10.45
N SER A 120 2.49 18.05 9.29
CA SER A 120 3.41 19.15 9.06
C SER A 120 2.66 20.46 8.82
N PRO A 121 3.17 21.62 9.30
CA PRO A 121 2.55 22.93 9.12
C PRO A 121 2.45 23.36 7.66
N ALA A 122 3.38 22.90 6.82
CA ALA A 122 3.47 23.29 5.41
C ALA A 122 2.62 22.41 4.50
N SER A 123 2.49 21.11 4.80
CA SER A 123 1.74 20.16 3.97
C SER A 123 1.20 19.01 4.84
N PRO A 124 0.10 19.25 5.59
CA PRO A 124 -0.55 18.17 6.30
C PRO A 124 -1.04 17.15 5.28
N TYR A 125 -0.49 15.95 5.36
CA TYR A 125 -0.78 14.89 4.42
C TYR A 125 -1.44 13.74 5.15
N SER A 126 -2.62 13.34 4.68
CA SER A 126 -3.22 12.10 5.14
C SER A 126 -3.80 11.31 3.99
N ARG A 127 -3.73 9.99 4.14
CA ARG A 127 -4.19 9.05 3.13
C ARG A 127 -4.84 7.85 3.78
N GLU A 128 -5.95 7.43 3.20
CA GLU A 128 -6.65 6.20 3.57
C GLU A 128 -6.71 5.25 2.38
N THR A 129 -6.23 4.02 2.56
CA THR A 129 -6.33 2.94 1.57
C THR A 129 -7.13 1.79 2.17
N LEU A 130 -8.33 1.57 1.64
CA LEU A 130 -9.23 0.50 2.03
C LEU A 130 -9.13 -0.65 1.04
N LEU A 131 -8.73 -1.84 1.51
CA LEU A 131 -8.80 -3.10 0.78
C LEU A 131 -10.03 -3.87 1.25
N LEU A 132 -10.97 -4.14 0.34
CA LEU A 132 -12.21 -4.86 0.62
C LEU A 132 -12.35 -6.05 -0.33
N ARG A 133 -12.26 -7.26 0.22
CA ARG A 133 -12.47 -8.49 -0.53
C ARG A 133 -13.96 -8.72 -0.77
N LYS A 134 -14.36 -8.77 -2.04
CA LYS A 134 -15.70 -9.13 -2.51
C LYS A 134 -15.61 -10.35 -3.42
N GLY A 135 -15.95 -11.52 -2.86
CA GLY A 135 -15.83 -12.79 -3.56
C GLY A 135 -14.37 -13.09 -3.94
N ARG A 136 -14.10 -13.16 -5.24
CA ARG A 136 -12.75 -13.43 -5.77
C ARG A 136 -11.92 -12.16 -6.01
N ASN A 137 -12.52 -10.98 -5.88
CA ASN A 137 -11.84 -9.72 -6.15
C ASN A 137 -11.58 -8.95 -4.85
N VAL A 138 -10.61 -8.06 -4.88
CA VAL A 138 -10.39 -7.05 -3.84
C VAL A 138 -10.58 -5.68 -4.46
N GLU A 139 -11.59 -4.97 -4.01
CA GLU A 139 -11.77 -3.56 -4.34
C GLU A 139 -10.85 -2.73 -3.44
N ILE A 140 -10.15 -1.78 -4.05
CA ILE A 140 -9.21 -0.90 -3.36
C ILE A 140 -9.70 0.53 -3.56
N THR A 141 -10.03 1.21 -2.46
CA THR A 141 -10.36 2.63 -2.47
C THR A 141 -9.24 3.40 -1.81
N ILE A 142 -8.73 4.42 -2.50
CA ILE A 142 -7.68 5.30 -2.00
C ILE A 142 -8.28 6.68 -1.89
N LYS A 143 -8.18 7.29 -0.70
CA LYS A 143 -8.57 8.67 -0.45
C LYS A 143 -7.32 9.44 -0.09
N ASP A 144 -7.01 10.43 -0.91
CA ASP A 144 -5.88 11.32 -0.72
C ASP A 144 -6.38 12.68 -0.24
N TYR A 145 -5.97 13.10 0.96
CA TYR A 145 -6.40 14.33 1.61
C TYR A 145 -5.34 15.43 1.52
N MET A 146 -4.49 15.41 0.49
CA MET A 146 -3.64 16.54 0.17
C MET A 146 -4.46 17.83 0.11
N SER A 147 -4.07 18.79 0.96
CA SER A 147 -4.64 20.14 1.07
C SER A 147 -3.82 21.11 0.24
#